data_AF-A0A2A3XH51-F1
#
_entry.id   AF-A0A2A3XH51-F1
#
_cell.length_a   1.000
_cell.length_b   1.000
_cell.length_c   1.000
_cell.angle_alpha   90.00
_cell.angle_beta   90.00
_cell.angle_gamma   90.00
#
_symmetry.space_group_name_H-M   'P 1'
#
loop_
_entity.id
_entity.type
_entity.pdbx_description
1 polymer ?
#
loop_
_entity_poly.entity_id
_entity_poly.type
_entity_poly.pdbx_seq_one_letter_code
_entity_poly.pdbx_strand_id
1 'polypeptide(L)'
;MSSFQVSLDAPNGVLDDEINHHLHALRHTVMLVEMALTDASDDDGNVIAPHVLAAVLFGTQHHIDALEQLTVHAYRTSEPKGGGA
;
A
#
# COMPACT_ATOMS: atom_id res chain seq x y z
N MET A 1 11.87 14.40 -17.51
CA MET A 1 11.17 13.81 -16.36
C MET A 1 11.27 14.80 -15.20
N SER A 2 10.19 15.53 -14.90
CA SER A 2 10.20 16.50 -13.79
C SER A 2 10.21 15.78 -12.45
N SER A 3 11.16 16.13 -11.60
CA SER A 3 11.22 15.70 -10.20
C SER A 3 10.36 16.63 -9.36
N PHE A 4 9.24 16.12 -8.85
CA PHE A 4 8.43 16.80 -7.85
C PHE A 4 9.18 16.77 -6.50
N GLN A 5 9.24 17.90 -5.80
CA GLN A 5 9.66 17.94 -4.39
C GLN A 5 8.43 18.21 -3.54
N VAL A 6 8.23 17.37 -2.52
CA VAL A 6 7.19 17.59 -1.51
C VAL A 6 7.51 18.88 -0.76
N SER A 7 6.51 19.74 -0.52
CA SER A 7 6.67 21.02 0.16
C SER A 7 7.31 20.83 1.55
N LEU A 8 8.19 21.76 1.94
CA LEU A 8 8.89 21.75 3.23
C LEU A 8 7.93 21.91 4.44
N ASP A 9 6.71 22.37 4.20
CA ASP A 9 5.67 22.57 5.23
C ASP A 9 4.76 21.35 5.44
N ALA A 10 4.84 20.32 4.58
CA ALA A 10 4.24 19.04 4.88
C ALA A 10 5.16 18.29 5.87
N PRO A 11 4.62 17.60 6.90
CA PRO A 11 5.44 16.78 7.79
C PRO A 11 5.97 15.58 7.00
N ASN A 12 7.05 15.80 6.25
CA ASN A 12 7.56 14.90 5.22
C ASN A 12 7.90 13.51 5.78
N GLY A 13 8.33 13.42 7.05
CA GLY A 13 8.56 12.13 7.71
C GLY A 13 7.29 11.33 8.00
N VAL A 14 6.15 11.99 8.29
CA VAL A 14 4.90 11.30 8.66
C VAL A 14 4.26 10.64 7.43
N LEU A 15 4.28 11.32 6.28
CA LEU A 15 3.76 10.77 5.02
C LEU A 15 4.59 9.59 4.52
N ASP A 16 5.92 9.68 4.60
CA ASP A 16 6.81 8.59 4.21
C ASP A 16 6.65 7.36 5.12
N ASP A 17 6.52 7.57 6.44
CA ASP A 17 6.29 6.50 7.40
C ASP A 17 4.94 5.80 7.18
N GLU A 18 3.87 6.55 6.91
CA GLU A 18 2.53 6.02 6.64
C GLU A 18 2.47 5.24 5.31
N ILE A 19 3.08 5.78 4.24
CA ILE A 19 3.20 5.09 2.95
C ILE A 19 3.98 3.79 3.12
N ASN A 20 5.12 3.82 3.82
CA ASN A 20 5.94 2.64 4.08
C ASN A 20 5.20 1.60 4.93
N HIS A 21 4.42 2.04 5.91
CA HIS A 21 3.58 1.17 6.74
C HIS A 21 2.56 0.41 5.88
N HIS A 22 1.81 1.11 5.03
CA HIS A 22 0.81 0.49 4.15
C HIS A 22 1.45 -0.43 3.09
N LEU A 23 2.59 -0.05 2.52
CA LEU A 23 3.34 -0.91 1.60
C LEU A 23 3.86 -2.17 2.29
N HIS A 24 4.35 -2.06 3.52
CA HIS A 24 4.78 -3.21 4.32
C HIS A 24 3.60 -4.14 4.61
N ALA A 25 2.45 -3.59 5.01
CA ALA A 25 1.24 -4.37 5.25
C ALA A 25 0.77 -5.12 3.99
N LEU A 26 0.78 -4.47 2.81
CA LEU A 26 0.44 -5.11 1.55
C LEU A 26 1.41 -6.25 1.19
N ARG A 27 2.72 -6.04 1.31
CA ARG A 27 3.73 -7.09 1.06
C ARG A 27 3.56 -8.28 1.99
N HIS A 28 3.28 -8.02 3.26
CA HIS A 28 3.01 -9.06 4.24
C HIS A 28 1.73 -9.84 3.89
N THR A 29 0.67 -9.16 3.46
CA THR A 29 -0.56 -9.81 3.01
C THR A 29 -0.33 -10.69 1.80
N VAL A 30 0.46 -10.25 0.81
CA VAL A 30 0.83 -11.09 -0.35
C VAL A 30 1.55 -12.36 0.10
N MET A 31 2.54 -12.25 0.99
CA MET A 31 3.26 -13.41 1.53
C MET A 31 2.31 -14.40 2.21
N LEU A 32 1.36 -13.93 3.02
CA LEU A 32 0.38 -14.79 3.70
C LEU A 32 -0.54 -15.50 2.70
N VAL A 33 -0.93 -14.83 1.61
CA VAL A 33 -1.73 -15.45 0.54
C VAL A 33 -0.92 -16.52 -0.19
N GLU A 34 0.34 -16.22 -0.53
CA GLU A 34 1.23 -17.18 -1.17
C GLU A 34 1.41 -18.43 -0.31
N MET A 35 1.68 -18.27 0.99
CA MET A 35 1.76 -19.39 1.94
C MET A 35 0.45 -20.20 2.00
N ALA A 36 -0.69 -19.53 2.13
CA ALA A 36 -1.98 -20.22 2.18
C ALA A 36 -2.31 -20.97 0.89
N LEU A 37 -1.91 -20.44 -0.27
CA LEU A 37 -2.08 -21.10 -1.58
C LEU A 37 -1.12 -22.29 -1.73
N THR A 38 0.12 -22.18 -1.25
CA THR A 38 1.08 -23.29 -1.23
C THR A 38 0.60 -24.42 -0.31
N ASP A 39 0.16 -24.10 0.90
CA ASP A 39 -0.39 -25.08 1.85
C ASP A 39 -1.65 -25.77 1.29
N ALA A 40 -2.49 -25.02 0.57
CA ALA A 40 -3.67 -25.58 -0.11
C ALA A 40 -3.32 -26.42 -1.35
N SER A 41 -2.16 -26.20 -1.96
CA SER A 41 -1.69 -26.99 -3.11
C SER A 41 -0.96 -28.28 -2.72
N ASP A 42 -0.37 -28.30 -1.53
CA ASP A 42 0.44 -29.43 -1.03
C ASP A 42 -0.40 -30.51 -0.31
N ASP A 43 -1.63 -30.18 0.12
CA ASP A 43 -2.50 -31.07 0.88
C ASP A 43 -3.80 -31.34 0.10
N ASP A 44 -3.98 -32.59 -0.37
CA ASP A 44 -5.16 -33.09 -1.11
C ASP A 44 -6.43 -33.03 -0.23
N GLY A 45 -6.93 -31.83 0.05
CA GLY A 45 -8.10 -31.61 0.90
C GLY A 45 -8.22 -30.25 1.59
N ASN A 46 -7.16 -29.43 1.63
CA ASN A 46 -7.23 -28.11 2.26
C ASN A 46 -7.83 -27.07 1.30
N VAL A 47 -9.12 -26.83 1.44
CA VAL A 47 -9.81 -25.72 0.78
C VAL A 47 -9.65 -24.46 1.64
N ILE A 48 -9.02 -23.42 1.09
CA ILE A 48 -9.00 -22.10 1.73
C ILE A 48 -10.45 -21.66 1.95
N ALA A 49 -10.82 -21.42 3.21
CA ALA A 49 -12.18 -21.03 3.53
C ALA A 49 -12.52 -19.66 2.88
N PRO A 50 -13.65 -19.53 2.17
CA PRO A 50 -13.98 -18.31 1.42
C PRO A 50 -13.99 -17.02 2.25
N HIS A 51 -14.33 -17.11 3.55
CA HIS A 51 -14.32 -15.96 4.46
C HIS A 51 -12.91 -15.46 4.78
N VAL A 52 -11.90 -16.34 4.78
CA VAL A 52 -10.49 -15.96 4.97
C VAL A 52 -10.02 -15.17 3.76
N LEU A 53 -10.31 -15.68 2.55
CA LEU A 53 -9.99 -14.97 1.31
C LEU A 53 -10.70 -13.61 1.25
N ALA A 54 -11.97 -13.53 1.63
CA ALA A 54 -12.72 -12.28 1.68
C ALA A 54 -12.11 -11.25 2.66
N ALA A 55 -11.68 -11.70 3.85
CA ALA A 55 -11.03 -10.83 4.84
C ALA A 55 -9.68 -10.28 4.33
N VAL A 56 -8.90 -11.14 3.66
CA VAL A 56 -7.61 -10.75 3.06
C VAL A 56 -7.82 -9.75 1.92
N LEU A 57 -8.78 -10.01 1.02
CA LEU A 57 -9.11 -9.08 -0.06
C LEU A 57 -9.61 -7.73 0.47
N PHE A 58 -10.45 -7.75 1.51
CA PHE A 58 -10.93 -6.52 2.15
C PHE A 58 -9.79 -5.71 2.77
N GLY A 59 -8.91 -6.34 3.55
CA GLY A 59 -7.74 -5.66 4.13
C GLY A 59 -6.77 -5.13 3.08
N THR A 60 -6.59 -5.86 1.98
CA THR A 60 -5.78 -5.42 0.84
C THR A 60 -6.37 -4.18 0.19
N GLN A 61 -7.68 -4.18 -0.10
CA GLN A 61 -8.37 -3.03 -0.67
C GLN A 61 -8.24 -1.81 0.24
N HIS A 62 -8.41 -1.99 1.55
CA HIS A 62 -8.28 -0.90 2.52
C HIS A 62 -6.91 -0.23 2.49
N HIS A 63 -5.82 -1.01 2.38
CA HIS A 63 -4.47 -0.45 2.28
C HIS A 63 -4.19 0.20 0.92
N ILE A 64 -4.76 -0.31 -0.17
CA ILE A 64 -4.68 0.33 -1.49
C ILE A 64 -5.38 1.70 -1.46
N ASP A 65 -6.59 1.77 -0.92
CA ASP A 65 -7.36 3.01 -0.81
C ASP A 65 -6.61 4.06 0.03
N ALA A 66 -5.98 3.63 1.13
CA ALA A 66 -5.15 4.50 1.97
C ALA A 66 -3.93 5.04 1.20
N LEU A 67 -3.22 4.18 0.46
CA LEU A 67 -2.08 4.60 -0.37
C LEU A 67 -2.51 5.56 -1.47
N GLU A 68 -3.67 5.36 -2.11
CA GLU A 68 -4.19 6.28 -3.10
C GLU A 68 -4.46 7.66 -2.49
N GLN A 69 -5.09 7.71 -1.32
CA GLN A 69 -5.34 8.97 -0.60
C GLN A 69 -4.04 9.68 -0.21
N LEU A 70 -3.06 8.95 0.33
CA LEU A 70 -1.76 9.50 0.70
C LEU A 70 -0.99 10.01 -0.53
N THR A 71 -1.05 9.28 -1.64
CA THR A 71 -0.42 9.69 -2.91
C THR A 71 -1.06 10.96 -3.48
N VAL A 72 -2.40 11.02 -3.48
CA VAL A 72 -3.15 12.22 -3.90
C VAL A 72 -2.86 13.40 -2.99
N HIS A 73 -2.78 13.18 -1.68
CA HIS A 73 -2.40 14.21 -0.71
C HIS A 73 -0.99 14.73 -0.99
N ALA A 74 0.00 13.84 -1.08
CA ALA A 74 1.38 14.19 -1.40
C ALA A 74 1.51 14.93 -2.74
N TYR A 75 0.75 14.55 -3.76
CA TYR A 75 0.72 15.25 -5.04
C TYR A 75 0.15 16.67 -4.89
N ARG A 76 -0.97 16.83 -4.18
CA ARG A 76 -1.61 18.14 -3.96
C ARG A 76 -0.78 19.08 -3.09
N THR A 77 0.01 18.54 -2.15
CA THR A 77 0.91 19.32 -1.28
C THR A 77 2.32 19.45 -1.84
N SER A 78 2.65 18.76 -2.93
CA SER A 78 3.92 18.97 -3.64
C SER A 78 3.89 20.28 -4.41
N GLU A 79 4.79 21.19 -4.08
CA GLU A 79 4.97 22.40 -4.88
C GLU A 79 5.72 22.04 -6.18
N PRO A 80 5.32 22.60 -7.33
CA PRO A 80 6.16 22.52 -8.52
C PRO A 80 7.48 23.25 -8.20
N LYS A 81 8.60 22.53 -8.28
CA LYS A 81 9.93 23.16 -8.21
C LYS A 81 9.96 24.35 -9.17
N GLY A 82 10.16 25.54 -8.61
CA GLY A 82 10.02 26.81 -9.31
C GLY A 82 10.61 26.83 -10.71
N GLY A 83 9.74 27.04 -11.69
CA GLY A 83 10.07 27.64 -12.98
C GLY A 83 9.63 29.10 -12.95
N GLY A 84 10.24 29.87 -12.06
CA GLY A 84 10.01 31.31 -11.91
C GLY A 84 11.34 32.03 -11.99
N ALA A 85 11.85 32.21 -13.21
CA ALA A 85 12.72 33.29 -13.67
C ALA A 85 12.87 33.18 -15.19
#